data_AF-A0A6C1S2W2-F1
#
_entry.id   AF-A0A6C1S2W2-F1
#
_cell.length_a   1.000
_cell.length_b   1.000
_cell.length_c   1.000
_cell.angle_alpha   90.00
_cell.angle_beta   90.00
_cell.angle_gamma   90.00
#
_symmetry.space_group_name_H-M   'P 1'
#
loop_
_entity.id
_entity.type
_entity.pdbx_description
1 polymer ?
#
loop_
_entity_poly.entity_id
_entity_poly.type
_entity_poly.pdbx_seq_one_letter_code
_entity_poly.pdbx_strand_id
1 'polypeptide(L)'
;DAVDHFRQAVSVNAEFYPLVYFNKGNALMALGRYEEARTSYNKLSSYNDVPERIRRSAGQKILNCEFAIEAMKNPVPFDPVDIGPAINSEDDEYWPTLTADEQVLIFTRQTKRDTSGRRVPPNLREDFYVSYFAGNEWTPAREIGPPLSSELNEGAPSVTADGRLIFFTGCNREDGHGSCDIYFAERTGNKWGEPVNLGPPVNTTAWEAQPSVTPDGQTLFFSSNRRGGLGNMDLWYSNYLGNGRWDAPVNMGEVINTPGNEMSPFIHADNTTLYFSSDGHTGMGGYDLFVIRRDDEGGWTAPLNLGYPLNTHHDEIGLIVNARGDRGYFASDRMTGLVRDIYTFELYPEVRPKEVSYMKGTVFDAETRRRLSAGFELIDLETAETVIQSLSDPVTGEFLVPITMGRNYALNVSGEGYLFYSDHFSLSGFTPQSDPYLKDIPLNPIREGEKTVLRNIFFEFDSYELKPESIVELDYLVSFLNNNPAIRIRINGHTDNVGGADYNKELSDRRVESVAGYLYQAGISPQRVEYRGFGETMPVATNETEEGRALNRRIEFEIIGSESR
;
A
#
# COMPACT_ATOMS: atom_id res chain seq x y z
N ASP A 1 15.14 41.34 -3.06
CA ASP A 1 15.86 41.82 -4.26
C ASP A 1 15.02 41.85 -5.52
N ALA A 2 14.59 40.71 -6.09
CA ALA A 2 13.84 40.70 -7.36
C ALA A 2 12.54 41.54 -7.33
N VAL A 3 11.73 41.39 -6.27
CA VAL A 3 10.48 42.17 -6.10
C VAL A 3 10.73 43.68 -6.11
N ASP A 4 11.83 44.14 -5.51
CA ASP A 4 12.14 45.57 -5.42
C ASP A 4 12.58 46.13 -6.77
N HIS A 5 13.36 45.36 -7.54
CA HIS A 5 13.68 45.71 -8.93
C HIS A 5 12.42 45.78 -9.81
N PHE A 6 11.47 44.86 -9.64
CA PHE A 6 10.20 44.96 -10.36
C PHE A 6 9.38 46.18 -9.94
N ARG A 7 9.34 46.53 -8.64
CA ARG A 7 8.71 47.78 -8.17
C ARG A 7 9.36 49.01 -8.80
N GLN A 8 10.69 49.04 -8.85
CA GLN A 8 11.43 50.14 -9.48
C GLN A 8 11.10 50.24 -10.98
N ALA A 9 11.09 49.12 -11.70
CA ALA A 9 10.73 49.09 -13.13
C ALA A 9 9.32 49.65 -13.37
N VAL A 10 8.34 49.26 -12.56
CA VAL A 10 6.97 49.81 -12.63
C VAL A 10 6.94 51.31 -12.33
N SER A 11 7.75 51.79 -11.39
CA SER A 11 7.80 53.22 -11.03
C SER A 11 8.40 54.11 -12.14
N VAL A 12 9.26 53.54 -12.99
CA VAL A 12 9.87 54.24 -14.13
C VAL A 12 8.87 54.37 -15.27
N ASN A 13 8.26 53.25 -15.69
CA ASN A 13 7.20 53.25 -16.69
C ASN A 13 6.34 51.99 -16.57
N ALA A 14 5.13 52.17 -16.03
CA ALA A 14 4.18 51.10 -15.77
C ALA A 14 3.58 50.46 -17.05
N GLU A 15 3.65 51.12 -18.21
CA GLU A 15 3.00 50.67 -19.45
C GLU A 15 3.98 50.08 -20.46
N PHE A 16 5.28 50.38 -20.33
CA PHE A 16 6.30 49.95 -21.28
C PHE A 16 6.40 48.42 -21.44
N TYR A 17 6.23 47.67 -20.34
CA TYR A 17 6.35 46.20 -20.36
C TYR A 17 5.35 45.54 -19.41
N PRO A 18 4.11 45.27 -19.84
CA PRO A 18 3.05 44.70 -18.99
C PRO A 18 3.43 43.39 -18.27
N LEU A 19 4.27 42.54 -18.89
CA LEU A 19 4.73 41.29 -18.29
C LEU A 19 5.56 41.47 -17.01
N VAL A 20 6.01 42.69 -16.69
CA VAL A 20 6.62 43.01 -15.38
C VAL A 20 5.69 42.63 -14.23
N TYR A 21 4.38 42.80 -14.40
CA TYR A 21 3.38 42.47 -13.38
C TYR A 21 3.24 40.97 -13.17
N PHE A 22 3.37 40.16 -14.23
CA PHE A 22 3.40 38.70 -14.12
C PHE A 22 4.62 38.22 -13.34
N ASN A 23 5.81 38.70 -13.71
CA ASN A 23 7.07 38.32 -13.07
C ASN A 23 7.13 38.78 -11.60
N LYS A 24 6.65 40.01 -11.34
CA LYS A 24 6.50 40.53 -9.97
C LYS A 24 5.54 39.67 -9.16
N GLY A 25 4.40 39.29 -9.73
CA GLY A 25 3.45 38.37 -9.09
C GLY A 25 4.11 37.05 -8.73
N ASN A 26 4.87 36.43 -9.65
CA ASN A 26 5.53 35.14 -9.40
C ASN A 26 6.55 35.25 -8.26
N ALA A 27 7.34 36.32 -8.25
CA ALA A 27 8.31 36.55 -7.18
C ALA A 27 7.62 36.83 -5.83
N LEU A 28 6.44 37.46 -5.83
CA LEU A 28 5.65 37.67 -4.61
C LEU A 28 5.01 36.36 -4.12
N MET A 29 4.49 35.52 -5.01
CA MET A 29 4.00 34.17 -4.66
C MET A 29 5.09 33.33 -4.03
N ALA A 30 6.29 33.30 -4.62
CA ALA A 30 7.45 32.58 -4.09
C ALA A 30 7.97 33.12 -2.74
N LEU A 31 7.38 34.21 -2.23
CA LEU A 31 7.65 34.77 -0.91
C LEU A 31 6.43 34.67 0.03
N GLY A 32 5.36 33.96 -0.37
CA GLY A 32 4.11 33.87 0.38
C GLY A 32 3.31 35.19 0.46
N ARG A 33 3.62 36.19 -0.39
CA ARG A 33 2.98 37.52 -0.39
C ARG A 33 1.76 37.56 -1.30
N TYR A 34 0.76 36.72 -1.00
CA TYR A 34 -0.37 36.41 -1.87
C TYR A 34 -1.24 37.63 -2.24
N GLU A 35 -1.51 38.54 -1.31
CA GLU A 35 -2.33 39.75 -1.60
C GLU A 35 -1.66 40.68 -2.62
N GLU A 36 -0.35 40.89 -2.48
CA GLU A 36 0.42 41.71 -3.43
C GLU A 36 0.60 40.99 -4.77
N ALA A 37 0.76 39.67 -4.75
CA ALA A 37 0.84 38.85 -5.94
C ALA A 37 -0.46 38.94 -6.75
N ARG A 38 -1.61 38.71 -6.09
CA ARG A 38 -2.95 38.85 -6.67
C ARG A 38 -3.16 40.24 -7.27
N THR A 39 -2.77 41.28 -6.54
CA THR A 39 -2.84 42.67 -7.05
C THR A 39 -2.02 42.84 -8.33
N SER A 40 -0.83 42.24 -8.40
CA SER A 40 0.02 42.30 -9.58
C SER A 40 -0.59 41.55 -10.77
N TYR A 41 -1.13 40.35 -10.57
CA TYR A 41 -1.81 39.60 -11.64
C TYR A 41 -3.09 40.30 -12.12
N ASN A 42 -3.91 40.85 -11.22
CA ASN A 42 -5.09 41.64 -11.61
C ASN A 42 -4.71 42.87 -12.42
N LYS A 43 -3.58 43.51 -12.10
CA LYS A 43 -3.07 44.64 -12.89
C LYS A 43 -2.66 44.19 -14.29
N LEU A 44 -2.01 43.04 -14.43
CA LEU A 44 -1.69 42.45 -15.75
C LEU A 44 -2.96 42.24 -16.59
N SER A 45 -4.06 41.76 -15.99
CA SER A 45 -5.33 41.52 -16.67
C SER A 45 -5.99 42.78 -17.25
N SER A 46 -5.56 43.99 -16.83
CA SER A 46 -6.01 45.25 -17.42
C SER A 46 -5.39 45.58 -18.78
N TYR A 47 -4.38 44.83 -19.23
CA TYR A 47 -3.69 45.04 -20.51
C TYR A 47 -4.24 44.10 -21.59
N ASN A 48 -4.57 44.66 -22.76
CA ASN A 48 -5.18 43.91 -23.87
C ASN A 48 -4.16 43.05 -24.63
N ASP A 49 -2.90 43.51 -24.73
CA ASP A 49 -1.85 42.89 -25.56
C ASP A 49 -1.04 41.78 -24.84
N VAL A 50 -1.62 41.16 -23.81
CA VAL A 50 -0.99 40.06 -23.08
C VAL A 50 -1.22 38.73 -23.83
N PRO A 51 -0.18 37.91 -24.08
CA PRO A 51 -0.34 36.61 -24.70
C PRO A 51 -1.32 35.71 -23.92
N GLU A 52 -2.20 35.00 -24.62
CA GLU A 52 -3.27 34.21 -24.01
C GLU A 52 -2.76 33.13 -23.03
N ARG A 53 -1.60 32.51 -23.32
CA ARG A 53 -0.95 31.57 -22.40
C ARG A 53 -0.62 32.22 -21.04
N ILE A 54 -0.11 33.46 -21.07
CA ILE A 54 0.22 34.21 -19.85
C ILE A 54 -1.07 34.64 -19.14
N ARG A 55 -2.10 35.07 -19.89
CA ARG A 55 -3.40 35.43 -19.32
C ARG A 55 -4.03 34.25 -18.55
N ARG A 56 -4.05 33.05 -19.15
CA ARG A 56 -4.52 31.82 -18.49
C ARG A 56 -3.70 31.49 -17.24
N SER A 57 -2.37 31.54 -17.34
CA SER A 57 -1.48 31.29 -16.19
C SER A 57 -1.70 32.31 -15.06
N ALA A 58 -1.85 33.59 -15.38
CA ALA A 58 -2.16 34.63 -14.39
C ALA A 58 -3.53 34.40 -13.75
N GLY A 59 -4.53 33.96 -14.50
CA GLY A 59 -5.84 33.56 -13.99
C GLY A 59 -5.74 32.44 -12.95
N GLN A 60 -5.02 31.36 -13.25
CA GLN A 60 -4.77 30.28 -12.29
C GLN A 60 -4.03 30.79 -11.04
N LYS A 61 -3.02 31.65 -11.23
CA LYS A 61 -2.26 32.21 -10.10
C LYS A 61 -3.10 33.16 -9.23
N ILE A 62 -4.10 33.83 -9.78
CA ILE A 62 -5.09 34.60 -9.00
C ILE A 62 -5.90 33.64 -8.13
N LEU A 63 -6.40 32.52 -8.68
CA LEU A 63 -7.12 31.50 -7.91
C LEU A 63 -6.25 30.93 -6.78
N ASN A 64 -4.98 30.61 -7.05
CA ASN A 64 -4.04 30.16 -6.02
C ASN A 64 -3.84 31.22 -4.93
N CYS A 65 -3.69 32.50 -5.30
CA CYS A 65 -3.59 33.57 -4.30
C CYS A 65 -4.85 33.67 -3.44
N GLU A 66 -6.03 33.58 -4.05
CA GLU A 66 -7.32 33.63 -3.33
C GLU A 66 -7.48 32.45 -2.37
N PHE A 67 -7.16 31.24 -2.83
CA PHE A 67 -7.10 30.04 -2.01
C PHE A 67 -6.13 30.21 -0.84
N ALA A 68 -4.89 30.61 -1.10
CA ALA A 68 -3.86 30.75 -0.07
C ALA A 68 -4.22 31.81 0.98
N ILE A 69 -4.78 32.95 0.57
CA ILE A 69 -5.26 33.99 1.48
C ILE A 69 -6.34 33.43 2.42
N GLU A 70 -7.24 32.60 1.90
CA GLU A 70 -8.31 32.01 2.70
C GLU A 70 -7.80 30.86 3.59
N ALA A 71 -6.91 30.01 3.08
CA ALA A 71 -6.26 28.94 3.85
C ALA A 71 -5.47 29.51 5.04
N MET A 72 -4.74 30.62 4.85
CA MET A 72 -4.00 31.29 5.93
C MET A 72 -4.91 31.88 7.01
N LYS A 73 -6.17 32.20 6.71
CA LYS A 73 -7.17 32.63 7.71
C LYS A 73 -7.80 31.46 8.46
N ASN A 74 -7.81 30.28 7.85
CA ASN A 74 -8.42 29.06 8.37
C ASN A 74 -7.37 27.94 8.44
N PRO A 75 -6.32 28.08 9.27
CA PRO A 75 -5.27 27.08 9.36
C PRO A 75 -5.82 25.73 9.86
N VAL A 76 -5.29 24.65 9.32
CA VAL A 76 -5.51 23.29 9.82
C VAL A 76 -4.55 23.00 11.00
N PRO A 77 -4.90 22.07 11.90
CA PRO A 77 -3.97 21.61 12.93
C PRO A 77 -2.72 21.00 12.30
N PHE A 78 -1.56 21.53 12.67
CA PHE A 78 -0.26 21.04 12.20
C PHE A 78 0.82 21.43 13.20
N ASP A 79 1.39 20.43 13.87
CA ASP A 79 2.47 20.58 14.86
C ASP A 79 3.57 19.55 14.56
N PRO A 80 4.43 19.83 13.56
CA PRO A 80 5.46 18.90 13.13
C PRO A 80 6.59 18.82 14.15
N VAL A 81 6.97 17.60 14.47
CA VAL A 81 8.07 17.28 15.38
C VAL A 81 9.20 16.68 14.57
N ASP A 82 10.41 17.19 14.77
CA ASP A 82 11.63 16.60 14.23
C ASP A 82 11.76 15.16 14.75
N ILE A 83 11.93 14.19 13.84
CA ILE A 83 11.98 12.77 14.22
C ILE A 83 13.27 12.39 14.97
N GLY A 84 14.25 13.29 15.00
CA GLY A 84 15.43 13.24 15.85
C GLY A 84 16.72 12.79 15.15
N PRO A 85 17.86 12.92 15.85
CA PRO A 85 19.21 12.72 15.29
C PRO A 85 19.55 11.25 14.99
N ALA A 86 18.65 10.32 15.35
CA ALA A 86 18.75 8.94 14.92
C ALA A 86 18.48 8.81 13.41
N ILE A 87 17.66 9.70 12.84
CA ILE A 87 17.27 9.71 11.44
C ILE A 87 17.92 10.89 10.72
N ASN A 88 17.70 12.11 11.24
CA ASN A 88 18.15 13.35 10.63
C ASN A 88 19.63 13.61 10.89
N SER A 89 20.32 14.23 9.92
CA SER A 89 21.77 14.45 9.96
C SER A 89 22.19 15.82 9.41
N GLU A 90 23.45 15.96 8.99
CA GLU A 90 23.93 17.17 8.29
C GLU A 90 23.64 17.14 6.78
N ASP A 91 23.15 16.02 6.28
CA ASP A 91 22.76 15.78 4.89
C ASP A 91 21.25 15.99 4.70
N ASP A 92 20.76 15.84 3.47
CA ASP A 92 19.31 15.92 3.21
C ASP A 92 18.68 14.53 3.38
N GLU A 93 17.69 14.40 4.25
CA GLU A 93 16.85 13.21 4.44
C GLU A 93 15.44 13.43 3.91
N TYR A 94 14.98 12.55 3.01
CA TYR A 94 13.69 12.68 2.36
C TYR A 94 13.16 11.35 1.80
N TRP A 95 11.92 11.36 1.29
CA TRP A 95 11.19 10.16 0.86
C TRP A 95 11.15 9.04 1.92
N PRO A 96 10.59 9.30 3.12
CA PRO A 96 10.37 8.24 4.09
C PRO A 96 9.41 7.17 3.54
N THR A 97 9.56 5.93 3.99
CA THR A 97 8.61 4.83 3.81
C THR A 97 8.63 3.91 5.03
N LEU A 98 7.49 3.33 5.40
CA LEU A 98 7.30 2.58 6.63
C LEU A 98 6.70 1.21 6.36
N THR A 99 7.10 0.20 7.14
CA THR A 99 6.30 -1.04 7.26
C THR A 99 4.99 -0.75 7.99
N ALA A 100 3.96 -1.56 7.72
CA ALA A 100 2.62 -1.31 8.28
C ALA A 100 2.57 -1.43 9.82
N ASP A 101 3.52 -2.14 10.45
CA ASP A 101 3.69 -2.19 11.89
C ASP A 101 4.55 -1.05 12.48
N GLU A 102 4.96 -0.10 11.64
CA GLU A 102 5.80 1.06 11.99
C GLU A 102 7.15 0.67 12.63
N GLN A 103 7.61 -0.57 12.44
CA GLN A 103 8.88 -1.04 13.03
C GLN A 103 10.11 -0.72 12.18
N VAL A 104 9.93 -0.46 10.89
CA VAL A 104 11.03 -0.17 9.97
C VAL A 104 10.72 1.10 9.20
N LEU A 105 11.64 2.06 9.26
CA LEU A 105 11.66 3.28 8.45
C LEU A 105 12.82 3.16 7.46
N ILE A 106 12.51 3.28 6.16
CA ILE A 106 13.49 3.41 5.09
C ILE A 106 13.32 4.79 4.48
N PHE A 107 14.40 5.46 4.12
CA PHE A 107 14.36 6.79 3.53
C PHE A 107 15.55 7.02 2.61
N THR A 108 15.43 8.01 1.72
CA THR A 108 16.54 8.50 0.90
C THR A 108 17.36 9.50 1.69
N ARG A 109 18.68 9.33 1.68
CA ARG A 109 19.62 10.36 2.12
C ARG A 109 20.50 10.79 0.95
N GLN A 110 20.60 12.09 0.73
CA GLN A 110 21.54 12.66 -0.24
C GLN A 110 22.87 12.99 0.44
N THR A 111 23.83 12.08 0.34
CA THR A 111 25.12 12.24 1.00
C THR A 111 25.97 13.31 0.32
N LYS A 112 26.62 14.16 1.13
CA LYS A 112 27.64 15.11 0.65
C LYS A 112 29.03 14.47 0.54
N ARG A 113 29.16 13.15 0.75
CA ARG A 113 30.42 12.40 0.78
C ARG A 113 30.37 11.07 0.01
N ASP A 114 31.48 10.67 -0.61
CA ASP A 114 31.68 9.35 -1.23
C ASP A 114 31.95 8.24 -0.18
N THR A 115 32.02 6.99 -0.62
CA THR A 115 32.32 5.81 0.21
C THR A 115 33.69 5.85 0.89
N SER A 116 34.60 6.73 0.46
CA SER A 116 35.90 7.01 1.10
C SER A 116 35.89 8.22 2.06
N GLY A 117 34.72 8.84 2.26
CA GLY A 117 34.53 10.01 3.11
C GLY A 117 34.91 11.35 2.48
N ARG A 118 35.28 11.38 1.19
CA ARG A 118 35.61 12.62 0.48
C ARG A 118 34.35 13.33 0.04
N ARG A 119 34.37 14.67 0.07
CA ARG A 119 33.20 15.48 -0.31
C ARG A 119 32.89 15.32 -1.80
N VAL A 120 31.65 14.98 -2.12
CA VAL A 120 31.14 14.94 -3.50
C VAL A 120 30.34 16.21 -3.80
N PRO A 121 30.31 16.68 -5.06
CA PRO A 121 29.35 17.70 -5.47
C PRO A 121 27.90 17.32 -5.09
N PRO A 122 27.04 18.31 -4.80
CA PRO A 122 25.61 18.07 -4.57
C PRO A 122 24.98 17.31 -5.75
N ASN A 123 24.01 16.44 -5.45
CA ASN A 123 23.20 15.64 -6.41
C ASN A 123 23.95 14.49 -7.10
N LEU A 124 24.99 13.94 -6.46
CA LEU A 124 25.77 12.85 -7.05
C LEU A 124 25.57 11.49 -6.39
N ARG A 125 24.90 11.43 -5.23
CA ARG A 125 24.66 10.17 -4.53
C ARG A 125 23.45 10.27 -3.60
N GLU A 126 22.40 9.55 -3.98
CA GLU A 126 21.20 9.28 -3.17
C GLU A 126 21.23 7.80 -2.82
N ASP A 127 21.20 7.48 -1.52
CA ASP A 127 21.20 6.10 -1.03
C ASP A 127 20.06 5.86 -0.04
N PHE A 128 19.74 4.59 0.18
CA PHE A 128 18.75 4.19 1.17
C PHE A 128 19.38 4.00 2.54
N TYR A 129 18.75 4.60 3.54
CA TYR A 129 19.06 4.40 4.94
C TYR A 129 17.87 3.73 5.62
N VAL A 130 18.17 2.86 6.59
CA VAL A 130 17.17 2.14 7.39
C VAL A 130 17.37 2.41 8.87
N SER A 131 16.26 2.61 9.57
CA SER A 131 16.19 2.59 11.02
C SER A 131 15.08 1.65 11.49
N TYR A 132 15.28 1.06 12.66
CA TYR A 132 14.33 0.18 13.33
C TYR A 132 13.77 0.89 14.56
N PHE A 133 12.46 0.76 14.78
CA PHE A 133 11.83 1.25 16.00
C PHE A 133 12.07 0.22 17.12
N ALA A 134 12.72 0.63 18.20
CA ALA A 134 13.04 -0.25 19.32
C ALA A 134 12.99 0.52 20.64
N GLY A 135 12.21 0.04 21.61
CA GLY A 135 12.17 0.64 22.95
C GLY A 135 11.62 2.08 22.97
N ASN A 136 10.61 2.37 22.14
CA ASN A 136 9.97 3.68 21.94
C ASN A 136 10.79 4.74 21.18
N GLU A 137 11.94 4.37 20.61
CA GLU A 137 12.79 5.28 19.85
C GLU A 137 13.27 4.63 18.57
N TRP A 138 13.62 5.45 17.57
CA TRP A 138 14.31 4.98 16.37
C TRP A 138 15.78 4.70 16.69
N THR A 139 16.30 3.57 16.21
CA THR A 139 17.75 3.29 16.25
C THR A 139 18.52 4.27 15.33
N PRO A 140 19.82 4.50 15.54
CA PRO A 140 20.62 5.25 14.58
C PRO A 140 20.54 4.64 13.17
N ALA A 141 20.17 5.46 12.19
CA ALA A 141 19.99 5.04 10.81
C ALA A 141 21.31 4.56 10.21
N ARG A 142 21.25 3.48 9.46
CA ARG A 142 22.38 2.89 8.74
C ARG A 142 22.08 2.80 7.26
N GLU A 143 23.09 3.02 6.43
CA GLU A 143 22.98 2.77 5.00
C GLU A 143 22.64 1.30 4.78
N ILE A 144 21.68 1.01 3.89
CA ILE A 144 21.31 -0.37 3.55
C ILE A 144 22.46 -1.03 2.77
N GLY A 145 23.11 -0.27 1.89
CA GLY A 145 24.24 -0.70 1.08
C GLY A 145 23.84 -1.66 -0.06
N PRO A 146 24.85 -2.26 -0.74
CA PRO A 146 24.60 -3.17 -1.84
C PRO A 146 23.81 -4.43 -1.41
N PRO A 147 22.94 -4.98 -2.28
CA PRO A 147 22.80 -4.60 -3.69
C PRO A 147 21.80 -3.46 -3.96
N LEU A 148 21.09 -2.97 -2.94
CA LEU A 148 20.06 -1.93 -3.12
C LEU A 148 20.64 -0.54 -3.43
N SER A 149 21.69 -0.15 -2.71
CA SER A 149 22.36 1.14 -2.90
C SER A 149 23.65 0.97 -3.70
N SER A 150 23.96 1.97 -4.54
CA SER A 150 25.14 1.98 -5.40
C SER A 150 25.91 3.30 -5.33
N GLU A 151 26.81 3.56 -6.29
CA GLU A 151 27.46 4.86 -6.46
C GLU A 151 26.62 5.81 -7.36
N LEU A 152 25.42 5.39 -7.75
CA LEU A 152 24.46 6.16 -8.55
C LEU A 152 23.42 6.83 -7.64
N ASN A 153 22.28 7.22 -8.22
CA ASN A 153 21.19 7.85 -7.49
C ASN A 153 20.01 6.89 -7.40
N GLU A 154 19.77 6.39 -6.19
CA GLU A 154 18.64 5.57 -5.83
C GLU A 154 17.78 6.29 -4.77
N GLY A 155 16.51 6.54 -5.10
CA GLY A 155 15.65 7.37 -4.28
C GLY A 155 14.18 7.00 -4.34
N ALA A 156 13.38 7.68 -3.52
CA ALA A 156 11.93 7.51 -3.43
C ALA A 156 11.51 6.04 -3.23
N PRO A 157 11.94 5.39 -2.13
CA PRO A 157 11.59 4.00 -1.86
C PRO A 157 10.11 3.89 -1.46
N SER A 158 9.48 2.80 -1.87
CA SER A 158 8.16 2.37 -1.43
C SER A 158 8.20 0.88 -1.11
N VAL A 159 7.69 0.49 0.05
CA VAL A 159 7.70 -0.90 0.51
C VAL A 159 6.29 -1.47 0.61
N THR A 160 6.15 -2.78 0.40
CA THR A 160 4.95 -3.51 0.80
C THR A 160 4.79 -3.50 2.32
N ALA A 161 3.59 -3.81 2.82
CA ALA A 161 3.29 -3.69 4.26
C ALA A 161 4.22 -4.54 5.14
N ASP A 162 4.66 -5.69 4.65
CA ASP A 162 5.60 -6.61 5.30
C ASP A 162 7.08 -6.21 5.15
N GLY A 163 7.36 -5.16 4.37
CA GLY A 163 8.73 -4.71 4.07
C GLY A 163 9.55 -5.74 3.31
N ARG A 164 8.88 -6.63 2.55
CA ARG A 164 9.56 -7.69 1.78
C ARG A 164 9.88 -7.25 0.36
N LEU A 165 8.98 -6.51 -0.28
CA LEU A 165 9.27 -5.87 -1.57
C LEU A 165 9.60 -4.40 -1.35
N ILE A 166 10.60 -3.91 -2.07
CA ILE A 166 10.90 -2.49 -2.19
C ILE A 166 10.88 -2.12 -3.66
N PHE A 167 10.15 -1.07 -3.99
CA PHE A 167 10.14 -0.41 -5.28
C PHE A 167 10.82 0.94 -5.12
N PHE A 168 11.63 1.36 -6.08
CA PHE A 168 12.34 2.62 -5.97
C PHE A 168 12.70 3.20 -7.34
N THR A 169 13.07 4.48 -7.35
CA THR A 169 13.57 5.17 -8.55
C THR A 169 15.08 4.99 -8.64
N GLY A 170 15.56 4.45 -9.76
CA GLY A 170 16.98 4.39 -10.09
C GLY A 170 17.27 5.25 -11.33
N CYS A 171 18.19 6.20 -11.22
CA CYS A 171 18.51 7.12 -12.31
C CYS A 171 19.88 6.81 -12.95
N ASN A 172 19.94 6.87 -14.28
CA ASN A 172 21.16 6.68 -15.09
C ASN A 172 21.89 5.35 -14.85
N ARG A 173 21.15 4.29 -14.48
CA ARG A 173 21.69 2.95 -14.34
C ARG A 173 21.97 2.33 -15.70
N GLU A 174 23.02 1.50 -15.79
CA GLU A 174 23.43 0.87 -17.06
C GLU A 174 22.36 -0.06 -17.65
N ASP A 175 21.53 -0.64 -16.78
CA ASP A 175 20.41 -1.52 -17.12
C ASP A 175 19.07 -0.77 -17.30
N GLY A 176 19.12 0.57 -17.39
CA GLY A 176 17.97 1.44 -17.59
C GLY A 176 17.47 1.51 -19.04
N HIS A 177 16.18 1.78 -19.18
CA HIS A 177 15.47 2.12 -20.42
C HIS A 177 15.32 3.63 -20.61
N GLY A 178 15.22 4.40 -19.52
CA GLY A 178 15.01 5.84 -19.49
C GLY A 178 16.08 6.60 -18.68
N SER A 179 15.83 7.90 -18.41
CA SER A 179 16.73 8.69 -17.56
C SER A 179 16.60 8.33 -16.07
N CYS A 180 15.38 8.02 -15.65
CA CYS A 180 15.10 7.34 -14.38
C CYS A 180 14.00 6.31 -14.63
N ASP A 181 14.16 5.17 -13.99
CA ASP A 181 13.29 4.02 -14.10
C ASP A 181 12.91 3.49 -12.72
N ILE A 182 11.84 2.71 -12.68
CA ILE A 182 11.42 2.02 -11.46
C ILE A 182 12.08 0.64 -11.39
N TYR A 183 12.73 0.37 -10.27
CA TYR A 183 13.32 -0.91 -9.93
C TYR A 183 12.55 -1.53 -8.77
N PHE A 184 12.65 -2.85 -8.65
CA PHE A 184 12.22 -3.54 -7.44
C PHE A 184 13.26 -4.54 -6.95
N ALA A 185 13.25 -4.83 -5.65
CA ALA A 185 14.01 -5.92 -5.07
C ALA A 185 13.17 -6.63 -4.01
N GLU A 186 13.49 -7.89 -3.77
CA GLU A 186 12.86 -8.71 -2.75
C GLU A 186 13.85 -8.99 -1.60
N ARG A 187 13.36 -8.87 -0.38
CA ARG A 187 14.07 -9.28 0.84
C ARG A 187 13.70 -10.73 1.15
N THR A 188 14.71 -11.56 1.38
CA THR A 188 14.55 -12.92 1.89
C THR A 188 15.33 -13.07 3.19
N GLY A 189 14.61 -13.34 4.27
CA GLY A 189 15.10 -13.19 5.64
C GLY A 189 15.59 -11.76 5.87
N ASN A 190 16.90 -11.61 6.12
CA ASN A 190 17.51 -10.30 6.40
C ASN A 190 18.33 -9.74 5.24
N LYS A 191 18.20 -10.30 4.02
CA LYS A 191 19.02 -9.93 2.87
C LYS A 191 18.15 -9.47 1.71
N TRP A 192 18.50 -8.33 1.12
CA TRP A 192 17.93 -7.87 -0.14
C TRP A 192 18.59 -8.61 -1.31
N GLY A 193 17.78 -9.02 -2.30
CA GLY A 193 18.24 -9.49 -3.59
C GLY A 193 18.66 -8.35 -4.51
N GLU A 194 19.24 -8.70 -5.67
CA GLU A 194 19.62 -7.74 -6.70
C GLU A 194 18.39 -6.97 -7.22
N PRO A 195 18.46 -5.63 -7.33
CA PRO A 195 17.41 -4.86 -7.98
C PRO A 195 17.18 -5.29 -9.43
N VAL A 196 15.91 -5.37 -9.81
CA VAL A 196 15.48 -5.70 -11.16
C VAL A 196 14.71 -4.50 -11.72
N ASN A 197 15.13 -4.01 -12.89
CA ASN A 197 14.38 -3.01 -13.64
C ASN A 197 13.03 -3.60 -14.06
N LEU A 198 11.92 -2.89 -13.84
CA LEU A 198 10.59 -3.40 -14.18
C LEU A 198 10.35 -3.62 -15.68
N GLY A 199 11.17 -3.00 -16.54
CA GLY A 199 11.08 -3.10 -17.98
C GLY A 199 9.74 -2.61 -18.54
N PRO A 200 9.52 -2.75 -19.85
CA PRO A 200 8.25 -2.41 -20.48
C PRO A 200 7.13 -3.38 -20.02
N PRO A 201 5.88 -2.90 -19.88
CA PRO A 201 5.39 -1.58 -20.29
C PRO A 201 5.51 -0.50 -19.20
N VAL A 202 6.06 -0.81 -18.03
CA VAL A 202 6.21 0.16 -16.94
C VAL A 202 7.33 1.15 -17.28
N ASN A 203 8.56 0.68 -17.40
CA ASN A 203 9.68 1.53 -17.78
C ASN A 203 9.79 1.67 -19.30
N THR A 204 10.02 2.90 -19.74
CA THR A 204 10.12 3.29 -21.13
C THR A 204 11.33 4.20 -21.32
N THR A 205 11.41 4.95 -22.43
CA THR A 205 12.44 5.99 -22.58
C THR A 205 12.08 7.29 -21.87
N ALA A 206 10.90 7.36 -21.24
CA ALA A 206 10.44 8.50 -20.49
C ALA A 206 11.06 8.51 -19.09
N TRP A 207 10.61 9.42 -18.24
CA TRP A 207 10.98 9.47 -16.84
C TRP A 207 9.91 8.73 -16.04
N GLU A 208 10.29 7.64 -15.38
CA GLU A 208 9.45 6.84 -14.49
C GLU A 208 10.02 6.90 -13.08
N ALA A 209 9.28 7.49 -12.14
CA ALA A 209 9.82 7.77 -10.81
C ALA A 209 8.75 7.81 -9.72
N GLN A 210 9.24 7.88 -8.48
CA GLN A 210 8.47 8.04 -7.25
C GLN A 210 7.37 6.99 -7.12
N PRO A 211 7.74 5.69 -7.12
CA PRO A 211 6.78 4.61 -7.01
C PRO A 211 6.07 4.63 -5.66
N SER A 212 4.82 4.17 -5.66
CA SER A 212 4.06 3.82 -4.48
C SER A 212 3.28 2.54 -4.75
N VAL A 213 3.67 1.47 -4.07
CA VAL A 213 3.05 0.16 -4.22
C VAL A 213 1.96 -0.04 -3.17
N THR A 214 0.88 -0.73 -3.55
CA THR A 214 -0.12 -1.19 -2.59
C THR A 214 0.49 -2.17 -1.59
N PRO A 215 -0.08 -2.31 -0.38
CA PRO A 215 0.47 -3.15 0.67
C PRO A 215 0.74 -4.61 0.30
N ASP A 216 -0.05 -5.15 -0.63
CA ASP A 216 0.01 -6.52 -1.16
C ASP A 216 0.92 -6.65 -2.39
N GLY A 217 1.49 -5.55 -2.89
CA GLY A 217 2.35 -5.56 -4.06
C GLY A 217 1.62 -5.63 -5.41
N GLN A 218 0.27 -5.57 -5.42
CA GLN A 218 -0.51 -5.84 -6.63
C GLN A 218 -0.70 -4.64 -7.57
N THR A 219 -0.71 -3.40 -7.05
CA THR A 219 -0.83 -2.19 -7.86
C THR A 219 0.31 -1.23 -7.55
N LEU A 220 0.94 -0.71 -8.61
CA LEU A 220 2.02 0.25 -8.52
C LEU A 220 1.54 1.59 -9.09
N PHE A 221 1.51 2.62 -8.26
CA PHE A 221 1.32 4.02 -8.65
C PHE A 221 2.68 4.67 -8.86
N PHE A 222 2.81 5.58 -9.81
CA PHE A 222 4.07 6.29 -10.06
C PHE A 222 3.84 7.56 -10.89
N SER A 223 4.83 8.44 -10.91
CA SER A 223 4.82 9.66 -11.71
C SER A 223 5.62 9.46 -13.02
N SER A 224 5.08 9.94 -14.15
CA SER A 224 5.75 9.82 -15.45
C SER A 224 5.37 10.91 -16.46
N ASN A 225 6.36 11.32 -17.28
CA ASN A 225 6.17 12.19 -18.46
C ASN A 225 5.97 11.41 -19.77
N ARG A 226 5.61 10.12 -19.68
CA ARG A 226 5.34 9.27 -20.84
C ARG A 226 4.28 9.87 -21.75
N ARG A 227 4.32 9.44 -23.01
CA ARG A 227 3.30 9.81 -24.00
C ARG A 227 1.92 9.30 -23.56
N GLY A 228 0.91 10.16 -23.74
CA GLY A 228 -0.48 9.87 -23.38
C GLY A 228 -0.93 10.58 -22.10
N GLY A 229 -0.04 11.33 -21.44
CA GLY A 229 -0.39 12.21 -20.32
C GLY A 229 -1.08 13.51 -20.73
N LEU A 230 -1.56 14.23 -19.72
CA LEU A 230 -2.28 15.50 -19.77
C LEU A 230 -1.37 16.69 -19.46
N GLY A 231 -0.37 16.50 -18.59
CA GLY A 231 0.56 17.52 -18.13
C GLY A 231 2.02 17.26 -18.51
N ASN A 232 2.91 17.89 -17.75
CA ASN A 232 4.35 17.64 -17.85
C ASN A 232 4.70 16.32 -17.16
N MET A 233 4.18 16.14 -15.95
CA MET A 233 4.35 14.95 -15.11
C MET A 233 2.97 14.55 -14.64
N ASP A 234 2.60 13.29 -14.88
CA ASP A 234 1.28 12.76 -14.54
C ASP A 234 1.42 11.57 -13.59
N LEU A 235 0.39 11.29 -12.80
CA LEU A 235 0.23 10.04 -12.08
C LEU A 235 -0.35 8.95 -12.98
N TRP A 236 0.25 7.78 -12.88
CA TRP A 236 -0.13 6.55 -13.57
C TRP A 236 -0.20 5.40 -12.57
N TYR A 237 -0.92 4.34 -12.94
CA TYR A 237 -0.84 3.08 -12.21
C TYR A 237 -0.73 1.88 -13.14
N SER A 238 -0.18 0.78 -12.63
CA SER A 238 -0.14 -0.51 -13.31
C SER A 238 -0.45 -1.64 -12.34
N ASN A 239 -1.08 -2.70 -12.83
CA ASN A 239 -1.41 -3.88 -12.05
C ASN A 239 -0.41 -5.00 -12.34
N TYR A 240 -0.04 -5.74 -11.30
CA TYR A 240 0.81 -6.91 -11.41
C TYR A 240 0.04 -8.06 -12.07
N LEU A 241 0.64 -8.66 -13.10
CA LEU A 241 0.07 -9.77 -13.87
C LEU A 241 0.67 -11.13 -13.45
N GLY A 242 1.55 -11.16 -12.46
CA GLY A 242 2.31 -12.35 -12.07
C GLY A 242 3.61 -12.53 -12.86
N ASN A 243 4.51 -13.34 -12.29
CA ASN A 243 5.81 -13.70 -12.87
C ASN A 243 6.68 -12.51 -13.31
N GLY A 244 6.71 -11.45 -12.49
CA GLY A 244 7.50 -10.24 -12.75
C GLY A 244 6.93 -9.34 -13.85
N ARG A 245 5.70 -9.60 -14.35
CA ARG A 245 5.07 -8.79 -15.39
C ARG A 245 4.04 -7.83 -14.82
N TRP A 246 3.96 -6.67 -15.44
CA TRP A 246 3.03 -5.60 -15.12
C TRP A 246 2.17 -5.28 -16.35
N ASP A 247 0.94 -4.84 -16.12
CA ASP A 247 0.03 -4.42 -17.18
C ASP A 247 0.45 -3.07 -17.77
N ALA A 248 -0.09 -2.74 -18.95
CA ALA A 248 0.11 -1.43 -19.56
C ALA A 248 -0.37 -0.32 -18.60
N PRO A 249 0.48 0.67 -18.24
CA PRO A 249 0.08 1.65 -17.25
C PRO A 249 -1.06 2.56 -17.73
N VAL A 250 -1.97 2.87 -16.82
CA VAL A 250 -3.18 3.65 -17.05
C VAL A 250 -3.01 5.04 -16.42
N ASN A 251 -3.32 6.09 -17.19
CA ASN A 251 -3.30 7.47 -16.70
C ASN A 251 -4.45 7.68 -15.70
N MET A 252 -4.19 8.36 -14.59
CA MET A 252 -5.21 8.58 -13.54
C MET A 252 -6.32 9.58 -13.93
N GLY A 253 -6.26 10.17 -15.13
CA GLY A 253 -7.34 10.96 -15.71
C GLY A 253 -7.36 12.42 -15.28
N GLU A 254 -8.21 13.21 -15.91
CA GLU A 254 -8.23 14.69 -15.82
C GLU A 254 -8.73 15.25 -14.48
N VAL A 255 -9.31 14.42 -13.63
CA VAL A 255 -9.67 14.81 -12.25
C VAL A 255 -8.42 14.96 -11.39
N ILE A 256 -7.40 14.12 -11.65
CA ILE A 256 -6.18 14.02 -10.85
C ILE A 256 -5.03 14.72 -11.55
N ASN A 257 -4.81 14.42 -12.83
CA ASN A 257 -3.73 14.99 -13.61
C ASN A 257 -4.15 16.32 -14.23
N THR A 258 -3.25 17.30 -14.15
CA THR A 258 -3.44 18.67 -14.62
C THR A 258 -2.45 18.98 -15.74
N PRO A 259 -2.48 20.17 -16.37
CA PRO A 259 -1.39 20.59 -17.26
C PRO A 259 -0.02 20.80 -16.57
N GLY A 260 0.03 20.72 -15.24
CA GLY A 260 1.22 20.91 -14.41
C GLY A 260 2.00 19.62 -14.20
N ASN A 261 2.50 19.44 -12.99
CA ASN A 261 3.22 18.28 -12.52
C ASN A 261 2.49 17.67 -11.33
N GLU A 262 2.07 16.41 -11.45
CA GLU A 262 1.62 15.57 -10.36
C GLU A 262 2.68 14.52 -10.02
N MET A 263 3.10 14.50 -8.76
CA MET A 263 4.29 13.79 -8.28
C MET A 263 4.02 13.15 -6.92
N SER A 264 4.97 12.34 -6.44
CA SER A 264 4.97 11.82 -5.06
C SER A 264 3.71 11.05 -4.66
N PRO A 265 3.16 10.14 -5.48
CA PRO A 265 2.00 9.37 -5.06
C PRO A 265 2.33 8.56 -3.80
N PHE A 266 1.36 8.44 -2.90
CA PHE A 266 1.41 7.56 -1.74
C PHE A 266 0.03 6.91 -1.56
N ILE A 267 -0.10 5.63 -1.93
CA ILE A 267 -1.29 4.83 -1.62
C ILE A 267 -1.22 4.33 -0.18
N HIS A 268 -2.23 4.66 0.63
CA HIS A 268 -2.31 4.24 2.02
C HIS A 268 -2.66 2.75 2.15
N ALA A 269 -2.40 2.17 3.33
CA ALA A 269 -2.66 0.77 3.63
C ALA A 269 -4.15 0.35 3.53
N ASP A 270 -5.07 1.31 3.44
CA ASP A 270 -6.50 1.09 3.22
C ASP A 270 -6.88 0.85 1.75
N ASN A 271 -5.90 0.89 0.83
CA ASN A 271 -6.05 0.76 -0.63
C ASN A 271 -7.07 1.72 -1.28
N THR A 272 -7.56 2.71 -0.53
CA THR A 272 -8.67 3.57 -0.94
C THR A 272 -8.36 5.04 -0.74
N THR A 273 -7.27 5.40 -0.06
CA THR A 273 -6.83 6.79 0.11
C THR A 273 -5.45 6.98 -0.52
N LEU A 274 -5.32 7.90 -1.46
CA LEU A 274 -4.04 8.25 -2.10
C LEU A 274 -3.70 9.71 -1.84
N TYR A 275 -2.47 9.97 -1.44
CA TYR A 275 -1.90 11.29 -1.26
C TYR A 275 -0.93 11.57 -2.40
N PHE A 276 -0.82 12.80 -2.85
CA PHE A 276 0.12 13.20 -3.89
C PHE A 276 0.44 14.69 -3.81
N SER A 277 1.44 15.11 -4.56
CA SER A 277 1.84 16.52 -4.68
C SER A 277 1.50 17.06 -6.07
N SER A 278 1.06 18.31 -6.16
CA SER A 278 0.81 18.97 -7.46
C SER A 278 1.17 20.45 -7.46
N ASP A 279 1.74 20.93 -8.56
CA ASP A 279 1.95 22.36 -8.85
C ASP A 279 0.89 22.95 -9.80
N GLY A 280 -0.06 22.12 -10.25
CA GLY A 280 -1.08 22.48 -11.23
C GLY A 280 -2.49 22.64 -10.65
N HIS A 281 -2.80 21.96 -9.55
CA HIS A 281 -4.05 22.17 -8.80
C HIS A 281 -4.09 23.54 -8.12
N THR A 282 -5.29 24.01 -7.77
CA THR A 282 -5.43 25.25 -7.01
C THR A 282 -4.92 25.04 -5.59
N GLY A 283 -3.90 25.80 -5.21
CA GLY A 283 -3.21 25.64 -3.94
C GLY A 283 -2.42 26.88 -3.54
N MET A 284 -1.40 26.70 -2.71
CA MET A 284 -0.63 27.76 -2.07
C MET A 284 0.66 28.13 -2.81
N GLY A 285 1.03 27.39 -3.84
CA GLY A 285 2.25 27.62 -4.64
C GLY A 285 3.17 26.41 -4.58
N GLY A 286 4.28 26.45 -5.34
CA GLY A 286 5.17 25.29 -5.45
C GLY A 286 4.40 24.00 -5.75
N TYR A 287 4.81 22.92 -5.09
CA TYR A 287 4.02 21.70 -4.95
C TYR A 287 3.19 21.72 -3.67
N ASP A 288 1.88 21.58 -3.79
CA ASP A 288 0.96 21.40 -2.66
C ASP A 288 0.59 19.92 -2.51
N LEU A 289 0.39 19.45 -1.27
CA LEU A 289 -0.13 18.12 -0.96
C LEU A 289 -1.65 18.07 -1.12
N PHE A 290 -2.13 16.99 -1.74
CA PHE A 290 -3.54 16.67 -1.92
C PHE A 290 -3.85 15.23 -1.49
N VAL A 291 -5.11 14.99 -1.12
CA VAL A 291 -5.66 13.65 -0.88
C VAL A 291 -6.85 13.39 -1.80
N ILE A 292 -6.92 12.18 -2.33
CA ILE A 292 -8.06 11.63 -3.07
C ILE A 292 -8.48 10.31 -2.43
N ARG A 293 -9.75 9.94 -2.60
CA ARG A 293 -10.31 8.71 -2.07
C ARG A 293 -11.05 7.95 -3.16
N ARG A 294 -11.10 6.62 -3.07
CA ARG A 294 -11.99 5.82 -3.89
C ARG A 294 -13.44 6.00 -3.43
N ASP A 295 -14.33 6.23 -4.38
CA ASP A 295 -15.77 6.26 -4.15
C ASP A 295 -16.39 4.85 -4.26
N ASP A 296 -17.69 4.74 -3.96
CA ASP A 296 -18.43 3.47 -3.98
C ASP A 296 -18.60 2.88 -5.39
N GLU A 297 -18.36 3.68 -6.44
CA GLU A 297 -18.40 3.26 -7.85
C GLU A 297 -17.01 2.82 -8.35
N GLY A 298 -15.97 2.91 -7.51
CA GLY A 298 -14.59 2.58 -7.83
C GLY A 298 -13.81 3.71 -8.51
N GLY A 299 -14.41 4.89 -8.66
CA GLY A 299 -13.76 6.12 -9.13
C GLY A 299 -12.94 6.82 -8.04
N TRP A 300 -12.19 7.84 -8.43
CA TRP A 300 -11.47 8.70 -7.48
C TRP A 300 -12.20 10.03 -7.28
N THR A 301 -12.29 10.49 -6.03
CA THR A 301 -12.84 11.81 -5.70
C THR A 301 -11.98 12.94 -6.26
N ALA A 302 -12.55 14.15 -6.33
CA ALA A 302 -11.76 15.35 -6.60
C ALA A 302 -10.66 15.55 -5.53
N PRO A 303 -9.47 16.06 -5.90
CA PRO A 303 -8.39 16.31 -4.96
C PRO A 303 -8.76 17.34 -3.89
N LEU A 304 -8.51 16.98 -2.63
CA LEU A 304 -8.64 17.88 -1.48
C LEU A 304 -7.24 18.36 -1.06
N ASN A 305 -7.00 19.68 -1.10
CA ASN A 305 -5.75 20.28 -0.64
C ASN A 305 -5.63 20.12 0.89
N LEU A 306 -4.46 19.72 1.40
CA LEU A 306 -4.25 19.47 2.83
C LEU A 306 -4.12 20.75 3.69
N GLY A 307 -4.19 21.94 3.09
CA GLY A 307 -4.36 23.21 3.80
C GLY A 307 -3.10 23.77 4.47
N TYR A 308 -3.16 25.04 4.87
CA TYR A 308 -2.10 25.73 5.59
C TYR A 308 -2.11 25.35 7.08
N PRO A 309 -0.99 25.12 7.77
CA PRO A 309 0.40 25.29 7.34
C PRO A 309 1.08 24.02 6.83
N LEU A 310 0.35 22.93 6.56
CA LEU A 310 0.95 21.77 5.95
C LEU A 310 1.44 22.11 4.54
N ASN A 311 0.59 22.74 3.75
CA ASN A 311 0.94 23.36 2.47
C ASN A 311 1.35 24.82 2.64
N THR A 312 2.31 25.28 1.83
CA THR A 312 2.83 26.64 1.83
C THR A 312 3.14 27.13 0.42
N HIS A 313 3.95 28.18 0.28
CA HIS A 313 4.42 28.66 -1.03
C HIS A 313 5.66 27.91 -1.53
N HIS A 314 6.19 26.98 -0.73
CA HIS A 314 7.32 26.12 -1.05
C HIS A 314 6.83 24.80 -1.66
N ASP A 315 7.76 23.88 -1.91
CA ASP A 315 7.45 22.56 -2.43
C ASP A 315 7.23 21.58 -1.28
N GLU A 316 6.03 21.01 -1.19
CA GLU A 316 5.68 19.93 -0.28
C GLU A 316 5.51 18.60 -1.04
N ILE A 317 6.48 17.70 -0.83
CA ILE A 317 6.57 16.41 -1.52
C ILE A 317 6.88 15.27 -0.54
N GLY A 318 6.58 14.04 -0.94
CA GLY A 318 6.98 12.83 -0.22
C GLY A 318 6.32 12.62 1.14
N LEU A 319 5.05 13.00 1.27
CA LEU A 319 4.23 12.63 2.42
C LEU A 319 3.96 11.12 2.41
N ILE A 320 4.18 10.48 3.55
CA ILE A 320 3.59 9.17 3.86
C ILE A 320 2.71 9.27 5.11
N VAL A 321 1.78 8.32 5.26
CA VAL A 321 0.90 8.19 6.41
C VAL A 321 1.00 6.76 6.93
N ASN A 322 1.11 6.59 8.25
CA ASN A 322 1.15 5.25 8.87
C ASN A 322 -0.16 4.48 8.67
N ALA A 323 -0.15 3.16 8.85
CA ALA A 323 -1.32 2.30 8.61
C ALA A 323 -2.55 2.66 9.47
N ARG A 324 -2.36 3.20 10.68
CA ARG A 324 -3.46 3.70 11.51
C ARG A 324 -4.13 4.95 10.94
N GLY A 325 -3.46 5.66 10.04
CA GLY A 325 -3.97 6.88 9.43
C GLY A 325 -3.90 8.12 10.33
N ASP A 326 -3.28 8.01 11.51
CA ASP A 326 -3.24 9.09 12.50
C ASP A 326 -1.96 9.93 12.42
N ARG A 327 -0.89 9.43 11.79
CA ARG A 327 0.42 10.08 11.76
C ARG A 327 1.03 10.15 10.38
N GLY A 328 1.53 11.34 10.04
CA GLY A 328 2.20 11.64 8.79
C GLY A 328 3.70 11.79 8.98
N TYR A 329 4.46 11.52 7.93
CA TYR A 329 5.89 11.78 7.85
C TYR A 329 6.18 12.46 6.53
N PHE A 330 6.97 13.52 6.56
CA PHE A 330 7.35 14.27 5.37
C PHE A 330 8.71 14.93 5.57
N ALA A 331 9.37 15.27 4.47
CA ALA A 331 10.65 15.95 4.51
C ALA A 331 10.51 17.43 4.23
N SER A 332 11.25 18.27 4.95
CA SER A 332 11.17 19.72 4.74
C SER A 332 12.41 20.44 5.22
N ASP A 333 12.84 21.44 4.45
CA ASP A 333 13.86 22.41 4.85
C ASP A 333 13.25 23.68 5.45
N ARG A 334 11.93 23.88 5.38
CA ARG A 334 11.26 25.11 5.86
C ARG A 334 11.37 25.33 7.36
N MET A 335 11.68 24.28 8.12
CA MET A 335 11.79 24.31 9.58
C MET A 335 13.18 24.77 10.04
N THR A 336 14.24 24.34 9.36
CA THR A 336 15.63 24.67 9.72
C THR A 336 16.25 25.73 8.80
N GLY A 337 15.76 25.84 7.56
CA GLY A 337 16.23 26.72 6.49
C GLY A 337 17.56 26.31 5.86
N LEU A 338 18.04 25.08 6.10
CA LEU A 338 19.40 24.67 5.75
C LEU A 338 19.49 23.32 5.04
N VAL A 339 18.79 22.31 5.55
CA VAL A 339 18.75 20.94 5.02
C VAL A 339 17.33 20.41 5.12
N ARG A 340 16.98 19.45 4.26
CA ARG A 340 15.72 18.73 4.38
C ARG A 340 15.84 17.70 5.48
N ASP A 341 15.06 17.87 6.53
CA ASP A 341 14.92 16.91 7.62
C ASP A 341 13.56 16.22 7.54
N ILE A 342 13.46 15.00 8.07
CA ILE A 342 12.18 14.28 8.21
C ILE A 342 11.49 14.72 9.50
N TYR A 343 10.22 15.13 9.35
CA TYR A 343 9.32 15.50 10.43
C TYR A 343 8.15 14.53 10.50
N THR A 344 7.57 14.40 11.68
CA THR A 344 6.32 13.67 11.91
C THR A 344 5.27 14.56 12.56
N PHE A 345 4.00 14.30 12.28
CA PHE A 345 2.89 15.08 12.82
C PHE A 345 1.61 14.23 12.90
N GLU A 346 0.71 14.60 13.81
CA GLU A 346 -0.63 14.00 13.86
C GLU A 346 -1.49 14.57 12.71
N LEU A 347 -2.07 13.69 11.88
CA LEU A 347 -3.00 14.10 10.83
C LEU A 347 -4.30 14.58 11.46
N TYR A 348 -4.88 15.65 10.94
CA TYR A 348 -6.21 16.10 11.35
C TYR A 348 -7.31 15.28 10.65
N PRO A 349 -8.49 15.08 11.29
CA PRO A 349 -9.48 14.08 10.90
C PRO A 349 -9.92 14.08 9.42
N GLU A 350 -10.10 15.25 8.82
CA GLU A 350 -10.67 15.44 7.49
C GLU A 350 -9.79 14.87 6.36
N VAL A 351 -8.48 14.74 6.61
CA VAL A 351 -7.53 14.16 5.64
C VAL A 351 -7.03 12.79 6.06
N ARG A 352 -7.56 12.20 7.15
CA ARG A 352 -7.20 10.84 7.54
C ARG A 352 -7.73 9.81 6.53
N PRO A 353 -7.00 8.71 6.30
CA PRO A 353 -7.50 7.55 5.58
C PRO A 353 -8.39 6.69 6.50
N LYS A 354 -8.92 5.58 5.99
CA LYS A 354 -9.55 4.57 6.86
C LYS A 354 -8.48 3.92 7.73
N GLU A 355 -8.78 3.77 9.01
CA GLU A 355 -7.87 3.12 9.96
C GLU A 355 -7.69 1.64 9.60
N VAL A 356 -6.43 1.20 9.53
CA VAL A 356 -6.04 -0.16 9.20
C VAL A 356 -5.14 -0.71 10.31
N SER A 357 -5.43 -1.93 10.75
CA SER A 357 -4.57 -2.71 11.63
C SER A 357 -3.74 -3.70 10.81
N TYR A 358 -3.08 -4.65 11.46
CA TYR A 358 -2.34 -5.70 10.76
C TYR A 358 -2.40 -7.02 11.52
N MET A 359 -2.37 -8.11 10.75
CA MET A 359 -2.11 -9.46 11.25
C MET A 359 -0.67 -9.84 10.92
N LYS A 360 0.03 -10.40 11.90
CA LYS A 360 1.37 -10.94 11.69
C LYS A 360 1.58 -12.24 12.43
N GLY A 361 2.52 -13.04 11.95
CA GLY A 361 2.90 -14.27 12.60
C GLY A 361 3.88 -15.06 11.75
N THR A 362 4.01 -16.34 12.05
CA THR A 362 4.91 -17.23 11.32
C THR A 362 4.19 -18.48 10.81
N VAL A 363 4.54 -18.88 9.59
CA VAL A 363 4.16 -20.19 9.01
C VAL A 363 5.27 -21.18 9.26
N PHE A 364 4.90 -22.35 9.76
CA PHE A 364 5.86 -23.41 10.03
C PHE A 364 5.23 -24.79 9.91
N ASP A 365 6.07 -25.78 9.68
CA ASP A 365 5.72 -27.19 9.70
C ASP A 365 5.30 -27.61 11.12
N ALA A 366 4.09 -28.14 11.25
CA ALA A 366 3.48 -28.43 12.55
C ALA A 366 4.31 -29.39 13.43
N GLU A 367 5.04 -30.31 12.82
CA GLU A 367 5.84 -31.33 13.51
C GLU A 367 7.27 -30.85 13.77
N THR A 368 7.94 -30.42 12.71
CA THR A 368 9.38 -30.11 12.72
C THR A 368 9.69 -28.68 13.16
N ARG A 369 8.66 -27.81 13.19
CA ARG A 369 8.77 -26.36 13.45
C ARG A 369 9.62 -25.61 12.42
N ARG A 370 9.95 -26.25 11.28
CA ARG A 370 10.67 -25.62 10.16
C ARG A 370 9.82 -24.48 9.59
N ARG A 371 10.42 -23.33 9.35
CA ARG A 371 9.76 -22.18 8.71
C ARG A 371 9.40 -22.47 7.26
N LEU A 372 8.25 -21.97 6.81
CA LEU A 372 7.71 -22.28 5.49
C LEU A 372 7.38 -21.01 4.70
N SER A 373 7.66 -21.05 3.40
CA SER A 373 7.00 -20.19 2.43
C SER A 373 5.59 -20.72 2.17
N ALA A 374 4.60 -19.85 2.30
CA ALA A 374 3.20 -20.17 2.06
C ALA A 374 2.48 -18.95 1.50
N GLY A 375 1.54 -19.19 0.59
CA GLY A 375 0.63 -18.17 0.08
C GLY A 375 -0.50 -17.90 1.06
N PHE A 376 -0.84 -16.63 1.19
CA PHE A 376 -1.90 -16.09 2.04
C PHE A 376 -2.96 -15.47 1.16
N GLU A 377 -4.21 -15.76 1.49
CA GLU A 377 -5.35 -15.01 0.98
C GLU A 377 -6.27 -14.64 2.13
N LEU A 378 -6.63 -13.37 2.19
CA LEU A 378 -7.61 -12.83 3.10
C LEU A 378 -8.81 -12.37 2.29
N ILE A 379 -10.00 -12.88 2.61
CA ILE A 379 -11.25 -12.61 1.91
C ILE A 379 -12.21 -11.93 2.87
N ASP A 380 -12.83 -10.82 2.46
CA ASP A 380 -13.93 -10.21 3.18
C ASP A 380 -15.18 -11.09 3.02
N LEU A 381 -15.70 -11.61 4.12
CA LEU A 381 -16.85 -12.53 4.12
C LEU A 381 -18.17 -11.83 3.76
N GLU A 382 -18.25 -10.51 3.83
CA GLU A 382 -19.47 -9.76 3.48
C GLU A 382 -19.54 -9.49 1.98
N THR A 383 -18.39 -9.22 1.34
CA THR A 383 -18.33 -8.95 -0.11
C THR A 383 -17.90 -10.16 -0.94
N ALA A 384 -17.34 -11.19 -0.30
CA ALA A 384 -16.66 -12.32 -0.92
C ALA A 384 -15.48 -11.90 -1.82
N GLU A 385 -14.92 -10.71 -1.61
CA GLU A 385 -13.77 -10.21 -2.35
C GLU A 385 -12.47 -10.56 -1.64
N THR A 386 -11.48 -11.02 -2.41
CA THR A 386 -10.11 -11.11 -1.93
C THR A 386 -9.58 -9.72 -1.66
N VAL A 387 -9.30 -9.41 -0.39
CA VAL A 387 -8.79 -8.09 0.01
C VAL A 387 -7.26 -8.04 -0.04
N ILE A 388 -6.58 -9.18 0.20
CA ILE A 388 -5.12 -9.28 0.23
C ILE A 388 -4.67 -10.65 -0.25
N GLN A 389 -3.64 -10.64 -1.10
CA GLN A 389 -2.82 -11.82 -1.41
C GLN A 389 -1.36 -11.52 -1.06
N SER A 390 -0.71 -12.45 -0.36
CA SER A 390 0.70 -12.29 0.01
C SER A 390 1.39 -13.65 0.17
N LEU A 391 2.67 -13.65 0.49
CA LEU A 391 3.48 -14.83 0.74
C LEU A 391 4.25 -14.63 2.05
N SER A 392 4.40 -15.67 2.87
CA SER A 392 5.37 -15.61 3.96
C SER A 392 6.81 -15.60 3.44
N ASP A 393 7.72 -15.07 4.24
CA ASP A 393 9.15 -15.14 3.99
C ASP A 393 9.62 -16.60 3.91
N PRO A 394 10.35 -17.01 2.87
CA PRO A 394 10.74 -18.40 2.68
C PRO A 394 11.80 -18.89 3.68
N VAL A 395 12.45 -18.00 4.44
CA VAL A 395 13.49 -18.32 5.42
C VAL A 395 12.96 -18.20 6.85
N THR A 396 12.29 -17.11 7.19
CA THR A 396 11.77 -16.86 8.55
C THR A 396 10.34 -17.37 8.74
N GLY A 397 9.61 -17.60 7.65
CA GLY A 397 8.19 -17.95 7.68
C GLY A 397 7.31 -16.78 8.11
N GLU A 398 7.87 -15.59 8.34
CA GLU A 398 7.13 -14.43 8.82
C GLU A 398 6.24 -13.87 7.72
N PHE A 399 5.08 -13.35 8.11
CA PHE A 399 4.19 -12.62 7.23
C PHE A 399 3.58 -11.45 7.99
N LEU A 400 3.18 -10.42 7.24
CA LEU A 400 2.36 -9.33 7.74
C LEU A 400 1.36 -8.94 6.66
N VAL A 401 0.08 -8.85 7.03
CA VAL A 401 -0.98 -8.36 6.15
C VAL A 401 -1.76 -7.25 6.86
N PRO A 402 -1.99 -6.10 6.22
CA PRO A 402 -2.90 -5.09 6.76
C PRO A 402 -4.32 -5.64 6.86
N ILE A 403 -5.14 -5.16 7.78
CA ILE A 403 -6.55 -5.58 7.86
C ILE A 403 -7.42 -4.40 8.26
N THR A 404 -8.49 -4.19 7.51
CA THR A 404 -9.51 -3.18 7.80
C THR A 404 -10.40 -3.63 8.96
N MET A 405 -10.69 -2.73 9.88
CA MET A 405 -11.50 -3.05 11.06
C MET A 405 -13.00 -3.14 10.76
N GLY A 406 -13.75 -3.76 11.67
CA GLY A 406 -15.22 -3.78 11.61
C GLY A 406 -15.80 -4.74 10.58
N ARG A 407 -14.99 -5.68 10.07
CA ARG A 407 -15.37 -6.68 9.07
C ARG A 407 -15.09 -8.11 9.53
N ASN A 408 -15.60 -9.07 8.77
CA ASN A 408 -15.41 -10.49 8.99
C ASN A 408 -14.53 -11.05 7.88
N TYR A 409 -13.53 -11.84 8.22
CA TYR A 409 -12.55 -12.34 7.26
C TYR A 409 -12.44 -13.85 7.27
N ALA A 410 -12.28 -14.42 6.08
CA ALA A 410 -11.76 -15.76 5.87
C ALA A 410 -10.27 -15.67 5.51
N LEU A 411 -9.46 -16.46 6.20
CA LEU A 411 -8.04 -16.63 5.96
C LEU A 411 -7.80 -18.02 5.35
N ASN A 412 -7.12 -18.06 4.22
CA ASN A 412 -6.61 -19.30 3.62
C ASN A 412 -5.09 -19.21 3.46
N VAL A 413 -4.39 -20.26 3.89
CA VAL A 413 -2.93 -20.34 3.82
C VAL A 413 -2.50 -21.67 3.24
N SER A 414 -1.67 -21.63 2.20
CA SER A 414 -1.29 -22.82 1.44
C SER A 414 0.22 -22.87 1.20
N GLY A 415 0.82 -24.04 1.39
CA GLY A 415 2.25 -24.29 1.15
C GLY A 415 2.45 -25.56 0.33
N GLU A 416 3.47 -25.59 -0.52
CA GLU A 416 3.77 -26.75 -1.35
C GLU A 416 4.11 -27.98 -0.49
N GLY A 417 3.42 -29.09 -0.72
CA GLY A 417 3.60 -30.34 0.06
C GLY A 417 2.86 -30.36 1.41
N TYR A 418 2.03 -29.36 1.70
CA TYR A 418 1.26 -29.24 2.93
C TYR A 418 -0.25 -29.20 2.66
N LEU A 419 -1.05 -29.65 3.64
CA LEU A 419 -2.48 -29.35 3.70
C LEU A 419 -2.65 -27.84 3.89
N PHE A 420 -3.64 -27.26 3.21
CA PHE A 420 -3.97 -25.86 3.44
C PHE A 420 -4.60 -25.69 4.83
N TYR A 421 -4.36 -24.50 5.39
CA TYR A 421 -4.95 -24.02 6.62
C TYR A 421 -6.04 -23.02 6.27
N SER A 422 -7.21 -23.16 6.88
CA SER A 422 -8.26 -22.16 6.82
C SER A 422 -8.67 -21.73 8.21
N ASP A 423 -9.11 -20.48 8.31
CA ASP A 423 -9.73 -19.89 9.51
C ASP A 423 -10.66 -18.75 9.13
N HIS A 424 -11.55 -18.36 10.05
CA HIS A 424 -12.25 -17.08 9.96
C HIS A 424 -12.22 -16.37 11.30
N PHE A 425 -12.27 -15.04 11.25
CA PHE A 425 -12.32 -14.20 12.44
C PHE A 425 -13.11 -12.93 12.18
N SER A 426 -13.72 -12.41 13.24
CA SER A 426 -14.39 -11.12 13.22
C SER A 426 -13.51 -10.06 13.84
N LEU A 427 -13.37 -8.93 13.17
CA LEU A 427 -12.80 -7.70 13.74
C LEU A 427 -13.90 -6.71 14.15
N SER A 428 -15.16 -7.17 14.24
CA SER A 428 -16.25 -6.38 14.81
C SER A 428 -16.06 -6.20 16.31
N GLY A 429 -15.87 -4.95 16.75
CA GLY A 429 -15.62 -4.63 18.16
C GLY A 429 -14.16 -4.77 18.60
N PHE A 430 -13.24 -5.10 17.68
CA PHE A 430 -11.81 -5.02 17.95
C PHE A 430 -11.40 -3.55 17.99
N THR A 431 -10.90 -3.09 19.14
CA THR A 431 -10.34 -1.74 19.29
C THR A 431 -8.82 -1.86 19.16
N PRO A 432 -8.15 -1.12 18.28
CA PRO A 432 -6.70 -1.19 18.15
C PRO A 432 -6.03 -0.60 19.39
N GLN A 433 -5.83 -1.44 20.42
CA GLN A 433 -4.88 -1.16 21.49
C GLN A 433 -3.48 -1.53 21.01
N SER A 434 -2.92 -0.84 20.01
CA SER A 434 -1.54 -0.97 19.50
C SER A 434 -1.02 -2.39 19.14
N ASP A 435 -1.77 -3.45 19.42
CA ASP A 435 -1.32 -4.82 19.46
C ASP A 435 -1.78 -5.53 18.19
N PRO A 436 -0.86 -6.12 17.43
CA PRO A 436 -1.18 -6.87 16.23
C PRO A 436 -2.17 -7.99 16.50
N TYR A 437 -2.94 -8.36 15.47
CA TYR A 437 -3.56 -9.67 15.46
C TYR A 437 -2.48 -10.72 15.22
N LEU A 438 -2.00 -11.35 16.29
CA LEU A 438 -0.93 -12.35 16.23
C LEU A 438 -1.48 -13.72 15.84
N LYS A 439 -1.01 -14.27 14.72
CA LYS A 439 -1.47 -15.56 14.20
C LYS A 439 -0.34 -16.41 13.66
N ASP A 440 0.13 -17.34 14.48
CA ASP A 440 1.04 -18.40 14.06
C ASP A 440 0.28 -19.54 13.38
N ILE A 441 0.79 -20.00 12.23
CA ILE A 441 0.10 -20.96 11.36
C ILE A 441 0.93 -22.23 11.22
N PRO A 442 0.54 -23.32 11.93
CA PRO A 442 1.10 -24.63 11.69
C PRO A 442 0.49 -25.25 10.43
N LEU A 443 1.33 -25.69 9.49
CA LEU A 443 0.90 -26.49 8.34
C LEU A 443 1.26 -27.96 8.54
N ASN A 444 0.29 -28.83 8.29
CA ASN A 444 0.48 -30.28 8.35
C ASN A 444 0.94 -30.79 6.98
N PRO A 445 2.00 -31.62 6.90
CA PRO A 445 2.45 -32.19 5.63
C PRO A 445 1.37 -33.10 5.04
N ILE A 446 1.32 -33.19 3.72
CA ILE A 446 0.40 -34.12 3.04
C ILE A 446 0.85 -35.55 3.30
N ARG A 447 0.08 -36.29 4.10
CA ARG A 447 0.32 -37.72 4.41
C ARG A 447 -1.00 -38.44 4.64
N GLU A 448 -1.03 -39.75 4.39
CA GLU A 448 -2.22 -40.57 4.67
C GLU A 448 -2.58 -40.53 6.16
N GLY A 449 -3.87 -40.36 6.46
CA GLY A 449 -4.41 -40.17 7.80
C GLY A 449 -4.42 -38.73 8.29
N GLU A 450 -3.71 -37.80 7.63
CA GLU A 450 -3.74 -36.38 8.00
C GLU A 450 -5.06 -35.72 7.66
N LYS A 451 -5.44 -34.74 8.49
CA LYS A 451 -6.75 -34.07 8.43
C LYS A 451 -6.59 -32.57 8.49
N THR A 452 -7.51 -31.86 7.82
CA THR A 452 -7.68 -30.43 8.01
C THR A 452 -9.17 -30.07 8.03
N VAL A 453 -9.52 -29.09 8.85
CA VAL A 453 -10.89 -28.61 9.01
C VAL A 453 -11.13 -27.52 7.98
N LEU A 454 -12.27 -27.58 7.30
CA LEU A 454 -12.73 -26.58 6.36
C LEU A 454 -13.53 -25.52 7.13
N ARG A 455 -12.85 -24.50 7.67
CA ARG A 455 -13.41 -23.53 8.63
C ARG A 455 -14.32 -22.48 8.02
N ASN A 456 -14.31 -22.33 6.71
CA ASN A 456 -15.02 -21.32 5.94
C ASN A 456 -16.15 -21.94 5.08
N ILE A 457 -16.60 -23.16 5.39
CA ILE A 457 -17.81 -23.75 4.84
C ILE A 457 -18.99 -23.39 5.75
N PHE A 458 -19.91 -22.59 5.21
CA PHE A 458 -21.08 -22.10 5.91
C PHE A 458 -22.36 -22.74 5.35
N PHE A 459 -23.26 -23.08 6.26
CA PHE A 459 -24.62 -23.55 5.96
C PHE A 459 -25.62 -22.66 6.70
N GLU A 460 -26.82 -22.47 6.14
CA GLU A 460 -27.93 -21.91 6.92
C GLU A 460 -28.33 -22.85 8.07
N PHE A 461 -28.97 -22.29 9.10
CA PHE A 461 -29.54 -23.09 10.19
C PHE A 461 -30.51 -24.13 9.61
N ASP A 462 -30.39 -25.39 10.04
CA ASP A 462 -31.20 -26.51 9.53
C ASP A 462 -31.10 -26.72 8.00
N SER A 463 -29.95 -26.35 7.41
CA SER A 463 -29.70 -26.49 5.96
C SER A 463 -28.41 -27.23 5.63
N TYR A 464 -28.39 -27.76 4.41
CA TYR A 464 -27.25 -28.36 3.70
C TYR A 464 -26.94 -27.62 2.38
N GLU A 465 -27.60 -26.48 2.14
CA GLU A 465 -27.27 -25.57 1.06
C GLU A 465 -26.01 -24.77 1.42
N LEU A 466 -25.01 -24.83 0.54
CA LEU A 466 -23.77 -24.09 0.70
C LEU A 466 -24.03 -22.60 0.50
N LYS A 467 -23.62 -21.77 1.46
CA LYS A 467 -23.69 -20.32 1.26
C LYS A 467 -22.63 -19.85 0.24
N PRO A 468 -22.85 -18.75 -0.49
CA PRO A 468 -21.89 -18.20 -1.45
C PRO A 468 -20.48 -18.00 -0.89
N GLU A 469 -20.35 -17.63 0.38
CA GLU A 469 -19.07 -17.42 1.08
C GLU A 469 -18.25 -18.71 1.19
N SER A 470 -18.92 -19.87 1.16
CA SER A 470 -18.28 -21.21 1.22
C SER A 470 -17.55 -21.56 -0.07
N ILE A 471 -17.93 -20.94 -1.18
CA ILE A 471 -17.42 -21.26 -2.50
C ILE A 471 -15.91 -21.04 -2.57
N VAL A 472 -15.39 -20.00 -1.91
CA VAL A 472 -13.96 -19.69 -1.91
C VAL A 472 -13.13 -20.81 -1.28
N GLU A 473 -13.55 -21.35 -0.13
CA GLU A 473 -12.84 -22.47 0.48
C GLU A 473 -12.96 -23.77 -0.34
N LEU A 474 -14.10 -23.99 -0.98
CA LEU A 474 -14.27 -25.13 -1.88
C LEU A 474 -13.38 -25.02 -3.11
N ASP A 475 -13.19 -23.83 -3.66
CA ASP A 475 -12.27 -23.57 -4.76
C ASP A 475 -10.81 -23.79 -4.36
N TYR A 476 -10.47 -23.50 -3.09
CA TYR A 476 -9.18 -23.90 -2.52
C TYR A 476 -9.01 -25.41 -2.47
N LEU A 477 -10.04 -26.14 -2.02
CA LEU A 477 -10.00 -27.60 -2.01
C LEU A 477 -9.89 -28.18 -3.42
N VAL A 478 -10.61 -27.61 -4.40
CA VAL A 478 -10.47 -27.98 -5.82
C VAL A 478 -9.05 -27.73 -6.31
N SER A 479 -8.49 -26.56 -6.05
CA SER A 479 -7.12 -26.19 -6.43
C SER A 479 -6.09 -27.13 -5.79
N PHE A 480 -6.27 -27.45 -4.50
CA PHE A 480 -5.45 -28.41 -3.79
C PHE A 480 -5.49 -29.80 -4.46
N LEU A 481 -6.69 -30.31 -4.80
CA LEU A 481 -6.85 -31.61 -5.44
C LEU A 481 -6.31 -31.65 -6.88
N ASN A 482 -6.40 -30.54 -7.61
CA ASN A 482 -5.85 -30.40 -8.96
C ASN A 482 -4.32 -30.37 -8.95
N ASN A 483 -3.72 -29.63 -8.00
CA ASN A 483 -2.27 -29.58 -7.82
C ASN A 483 -1.69 -30.90 -7.30
N ASN A 484 -2.52 -31.73 -6.67
CA ASN A 484 -2.11 -33.02 -6.13
C ASN A 484 -2.93 -34.18 -6.73
N PRO A 485 -2.75 -34.51 -8.04
CA PRO A 485 -3.64 -35.42 -8.77
C PRO A 485 -3.67 -36.86 -8.23
N ALA A 486 -2.64 -37.28 -7.49
CA ALA A 486 -2.52 -38.60 -6.88
C ALA A 486 -3.34 -38.76 -5.58
N ILE A 487 -3.74 -37.65 -4.94
CA ILE A 487 -4.40 -37.69 -3.63
C ILE A 487 -5.84 -38.14 -3.77
N ARG A 488 -6.27 -39.02 -2.85
CA ARG A 488 -7.66 -39.34 -2.56
C ARG A 488 -8.02 -38.82 -1.17
N ILE A 489 -9.19 -38.21 -1.04
CA ILE A 489 -9.68 -37.65 0.23
C ILE A 489 -10.98 -38.29 0.67
N ARG A 490 -11.26 -38.20 1.98
CA ARG A 490 -12.59 -38.41 2.53
C ARG A 490 -13.08 -37.14 3.21
N ILE A 491 -14.25 -36.65 2.82
CA ILE A 491 -14.92 -35.53 3.50
C ILE A 491 -15.71 -36.10 4.69
N ASN A 492 -15.38 -35.64 5.90
CA ASN A 492 -16.06 -36.05 7.12
C ASN A 492 -16.93 -34.89 7.62
N GLY A 493 -18.20 -35.19 7.91
CA GLY A 493 -19.17 -34.20 8.41
C GLY A 493 -19.56 -34.47 9.85
N HIS A 494 -19.57 -33.43 10.67
CA HIS A 494 -19.83 -33.52 12.11
C HIS A 494 -20.88 -32.49 12.56
N THR A 495 -21.67 -32.86 13.55
CA THR A 495 -22.62 -31.95 14.23
C THR A 495 -22.24 -31.81 15.71
N ASP A 496 -22.86 -30.83 16.37
CA ASP A 496 -22.94 -30.84 17.83
C ASP A 496 -24.03 -31.83 18.30
N ASN A 497 -24.32 -31.81 19.60
CA ASN A 497 -25.34 -32.65 20.22
C ASN A 497 -26.74 -32.02 20.28
N VAL A 498 -27.00 -30.94 19.54
CA VAL A 498 -28.31 -30.27 19.53
C VAL A 498 -29.17 -30.89 18.43
N GLY A 499 -30.19 -31.65 18.84
CA GLY A 499 -31.07 -32.38 17.92
C GLY A 499 -31.18 -33.85 18.26
N GLY A 500 -31.89 -34.62 17.44
CA GLY A 500 -31.95 -36.08 17.57
C GLY A 500 -30.78 -36.74 16.84
N ALA A 501 -30.25 -37.86 17.35
CA ALA A 501 -29.11 -38.55 16.75
C ALA A 501 -29.32 -38.92 15.26
N ASP A 502 -30.51 -39.41 14.90
CA ASP A 502 -30.86 -39.75 13.50
C ASP A 502 -30.87 -38.50 12.61
N TYR A 503 -31.41 -37.40 13.11
CA TYR A 503 -31.43 -36.12 12.42
C TYR A 503 -30.01 -35.55 12.24
N ASN A 504 -29.20 -35.57 13.28
CA ASN A 504 -27.81 -35.13 13.25
C ASN A 504 -26.98 -35.96 12.25
N LYS A 505 -27.25 -37.27 12.19
CA LYS A 505 -26.65 -38.16 11.21
C LYS A 505 -27.05 -37.76 9.78
N GLU A 506 -28.35 -37.63 9.51
CA GLU A 506 -28.86 -37.24 8.19
C GLU A 506 -28.33 -35.87 7.75
N LEU A 507 -28.36 -34.88 8.65
CA LEU A 507 -27.83 -33.53 8.38
C LEU A 507 -26.34 -33.58 8.01
N SER A 508 -25.54 -34.33 8.78
CA SER A 508 -24.11 -34.47 8.47
C SER A 508 -23.86 -35.19 7.14
N ASP A 509 -24.67 -36.18 6.77
CA ASP A 509 -24.58 -36.89 5.48
C ASP A 509 -24.91 -35.97 4.31
N ARG A 510 -26.00 -35.21 4.40
CA ARG A 510 -26.41 -34.26 3.34
C ARG A 510 -25.39 -33.15 3.14
N ARG A 511 -24.80 -32.62 4.21
CA ARG A 511 -23.77 -31.56 4.13
C ARG A 511 -22.53 -32.03 3.39
N VAL A 512 -22.02 -33.23 3.70
CA VAL A 512 -20.85 -33.75 2.99
C VAL A 512 -21.17 -34.15 1.54
N GLU A 513 -22.41 -34.56 1.26
CA GLU A 513 -22.88 -34.80 -0.09
C GLU A 513 -22.91 -33.50 -0.92
N SER A 514 -23.37 -32.39 -0.35
CA SER A 514 -23.33 -31.08 -1.01
C SER A 514 -21.89 -30.62 -1.31
N VAL A 515 -20.96 -30.80 -0.36
CA VAL A 515 -19.53 -30.50 -0.58
C VAL A 515 -18.94 -31.38 -1.68
N ALA A 516 -19.17 -32.69 -1.64
CA ALA A 516 -18.69 -33.60 -2.68
C ALA A 516 -19.30 -33.29 -4.06
N GLY A 517 -20.59 -32.95 -4.09
CA GLY A 517 -21.31 -32.53 -5.29
C GLY A 517 -20.69 -31.30 -5.94
N TYR A 518 -20.28 -30.32 -5.14
CA TYR A 518 -19.54 -29.16 -5.64
C TYR A 518 -18.21 -29.57 -6.29
N LEU A 519 -17.41 -30.40 -5.61
CA LEU A 519 -16.13 -30.87 -6.16
C LEU A 519 -16.30 -31.63 -7.48
N TYR A 520 -17.37 -32.44 -7.61
CA TYR A 520 -17.68 -33.13 -8.87
C TYR A 520 -18.04 -32.18 -10.00
N GLN A 521 -18.83 -31.15 -9.70
CA GLN A 521 -19.18 -30.11 -10.68
C GLN A 521 -17.95 -29.32 -11.13
N ALA A 522 -17.00 -29.09 -10.21
CA ALA A 522 -15.71 -28.47 -10.50
C ALA A 522 -14.72 -29.41 -11.24
N GLY A 523 -15.12 -30.64 -11.56
CA GLY A 523 -14.35 -31.57 -12.39
C GLY A 523 -13.46 -32.55 -11.62
N ILE A 524 -13.54 -32.60 -10.28
CA ILE A 524 -12.83 -33.61 -9.50
C ILE A 524 -13.48 -34.99 -9.72
N SER A 525 -12.66 -35.98 -10.05
CA SER A 525 -13.11 -37.36 -10.27
C SER A 525 -13.79 -37.95 -9.01
N PRO A 526 -14.99 -38.56 -9.13
CA PRO A 526 -15.66 -39.21 -8.00
C PRO A 526 -14.86 -40.33 -7.32
N GLN A 527 -13.90 -40.94 -8.03
CA GLN A 527 -13.02 -41.97 -7.46
C GLN A 527 -12.02 -41.39 -6.45
N ARG A 528 -11.80 -40.07 -6.48
CA ARG A 528 -10.86 -39.35 -5.59
C ARG A 528 -11.50 -38.80 -4.33
N VAL A 529 -12.83 -38.81 -4.23
CA VAL A 529 -13.56 -38.23 -3.10
C VAL A 529 -14.50 -39.28 -2.51
N GLU A 530 -14.21 -39.68 -1.28
CA GLU A 530 -15.16 -40.37 -0.41
C GLU A 530 -15.81 -39.34 0.52
N TYR A 531 -16.97 -39.63 1.08
CA TYR A 531 -17.56 -38.77 2.09
C TYR A 531 -18.39 -39.56 3.10
N ARG A 532 -18.47 -39.06 4.33
CA ARG A 532 -19.24 -39.67 5.41
C ARG A 532 -19.67 -38.65 6.46
N GLY A 533 -20.96 -38.59 6.77
CA GLY A 533 -21.45 -37.92 7.96
C GLY A 533 -21.30 -38.80 9.21
N PHE A 534 -20.84 -38.22 10.31
CA PHE A 534 -20.67 -38.89 11.60
C PHE A 534 -21.69 -38.43 12.64
N GLY A 535 -22.55 -37.45 12.32
CA GLY A 535 -23.40 -36.76 13.29
C GLY A 535 -22.58 -36.26 14.49
N GLU A 536 -23.10 -36.46 15.69
CA GLU A 536 -22.50 -36.00 16.96
C GLU A 536 -21.47 -36.96 17.57
N THR A 537 -21.17 -38.09 16.90
CA THR A 537 -20.43 -39.21 17.51
C THR A 537 -18.93 -38.99 17.68
N MET A 538 -18.37 -37.96 17.04
CA MET A 538 -16.92 -37.66 17.01
C MET A 538 -16.65 -36.19 17.40
N PRO A 539 -16.95 -35.78 18.65
CA PRO A 539 -16.71 -34.41 19.11
C PRO A 539 -15.21 -34.14 19.30
N VAL A 540 -14.79 -32.91 18.98
CA VAL A 540 -13.43 -32.39 19.21
C VAL A 540 -13.37 -31.45 20.42
N ALA A 541 -14.53 -31.00 20.91
CA ALA A 541 -14.66 -30.15 22.09
C ALA A 541 -15.90 -30.54 22.91
N THR A 542 -16.00 -30.00 24.13
CA THR A 542 -17.19 -30.20 24.98
C THR A 542 -18.43 -29.60 24.32
N ASN A 543 -19.55 -30.33 24.33
CA ASN A 543 -20.84 -29.81 23.86
C ASN A 543 -21.58 -28.96 24.92
N GLU A 544 -20.98 -28.76 26.10
CA GLU A 544 -21.57 -28.00 27.20
C GLU A 544 -21.58 -26.49 26.92
N THR A 545 -20.60 -26.00 26.16
CA THR A 545 -20.41 -24.58 25.81
C THR A 545 -20.81 -24.30 24.36
N GLU A 546 -21.22 -23.08 24.02
CA GLU A 546 -21.51 -22.73 22.63
C GLU A 546 -20.24 -22.76 21.76
N GLU A 547 -19.10 -22.34 22.30
CA GLU A 547 -17.82 -22.37 21.62
C GLU A 547 -17.42 -23.80 21.26
N GLY A 548 -17.56 -24.73 22.20
CA GLY A 548 -17.29 -26.14 21.95
C GLY A 548 -18.29 -26.80 20.98
N ARG A 549 -19.57 -26.44 21.03
CA ARG A 549 -20.55 -26.86 20.01
C ARG A 549 -20.19 -26.33 18.63
N ALA A 550 -19.77 -25.07 18.52
CA ALA A 550 -19.31 -24.49 17.26
C ALA A 550 -18.11 -25.25 16.67
N LEU A 551 -17.15 -25.68 17.50
CA LEU A 551 -16.04 -26.53 17.05
C LEU A 551 -16.49 -27.92 16.58
N ASN A 552 -17.57 -28.46 17.16
CA ASN A 552 -18.10 -29.77 16.78
C ASN A 552 -18.89 -29.73 15.46
N ARG A 553 -19.54 -28.61 15.15
CA ARG A 553 -20.20 -28.34 13.86
C ARG A 553 -19.15 -28.01 12.78
N ARG A 554 -18.55 -29.05 12.18
CA ARG A 554 -17.45 -28.89 11.23
C ARG A 554 -17.54 -29.85 10.06
N ILE A 555 -16.96 -29.43 8.94
CA ILE A 555 -16.53 -30.30 7.86
C ILE A 555 -15.00 -30.38 7.91
N GLU A 556 -14.45 -31.58 7.78
CA GLU A 556 -13.01 -31.79 7.62
C GLU A 556 -12.78 -32.69 6.40
N PHE A 557 -11.59 -32.66 5.82
CA PHE A 557 -11.17 -33.73 4.93
C PHE A 557 -9.95 -34.46 5.46
N GLU A 558 -9.88 -35.74 5.13
CA GLU A 558 -8.80 -36.65 5.51
C GLU A 558 -8.15 -37.20 4.26
N ILE A 559 -6.82 -37.27 4.24
CA ILE A 559 -6.08 -37.96 3.17
C ILE A 559 -6.22 -39.47 3.39
N ILE A 560 -6.86 -40.18 2.46
CA ILE A 560 -7.10 -41.63 2.55
C ILE A 560 -6.26 -42.45 1.57
N GLY A 561 -5.39 -41.79 0.81
CA GLY A 561 -4.42 -42.44 -0.05
C GLY A 561 -3.74 -41.49 -1.02
N SER A 562 -2.55 -41.88 -1.47
CA SER A 562 -1.84 -41.25 -2.58
C SER A 562 -1.41 -42.34 -3.55
N GLU A 563 -2.04 -42.45 -4.72
CA GLU A 563 -1.55 -43.36 -5.75
C GLU A 563 -0.37 -42.70 -6.48
N SER A 564 0.86 -42.96 -5.99
CA SER A 564 2.06 -42.69 -6.76
C SER A 564 2.06 -43.57 -8.02
N ARG A 565 2.07 -42.96 -9.20
CA ARG A 565 2.48 -43.64 -10.43
C ARG A 565 3.99 -43.81 -10.48
#